data_AF-A0A165Q5T8-F1
#
_entry.id   AF-A0A165Q5T8-F1
#
_cell.length_a   1.000
_cell.length_b   1.000
_cell.length_c   1.000
_cell.angle_alpha   90.00
_cell.angle_beta   90.00
_cell.angle_gamma   90.00
#
_symmetry.space_group_name_H-M   'P 1'
#
loop_
_entity.id
_entity.type
_entity.pdbx_description
1 polymer ?
#
loop_
_entity_poly.entity_id
_entity_poly.type
_entity_poly.pdbx_seq_one_letter_code
_entity_poly.pdbx_strand_id
1 'polypeptide(L)'
;MNYSIHDHDSELTIGYCSEIVGLSGKIYEDEDHLYHKIQCKQFVFCNEFKEYIVRKKQSMNRSVDVCILDNDKNPIGSYTFLIYDEIYYHKIGFPEDLLDIQFKGSLESFANHTEIEIWNKWRITPPVHINEWAILDVPGRRAWLKAVKNYNLTQQGCNRNNEKENFFLDGTYVTDYPSFFCAMGEAINGPRGYFGFDLPSLNDCLCGGFGTTGPFTLTWKNYGVAQKYLDKHSWRKQVNYRRRFINKLVYEPEFYLEERANRPLIEALVETLEYRGVKIVSG
;
A
#
# COMPACT_ATOMS: atom_id res chain seq x y z
N MET A 1 -19.62 -7.13 -7.77
CA MET A 1 -18.28 -6.73 -8.23
C MET A 1 -17.47 -6.21 -7.06
N ASN A 2 -16.25 -6.71 -6.92
CA ASN A 2 -15.35 -6.43 -5.79
C ASN A 2 -14.16 -5.54 -6.20
N TYR A 3 -13.92 -5.43 -7.51
CA TYR A 3 -12.80 -4.70 -8.05
C TYR A 3 -13.27 -3.78 -9.18
N SER A 4 -12.52 -2.71 -9.40
CA SER A 4 -12.63 -1.87 -10.59
C SER A 4 -11.24 -1.66 -11.19
N ILE A 5 -11.22 -1.33 -12.49
CA ILE A 5 -10.03 -0.88 -13.19
C ILE A 5 -10.25 0.58 -13.56
N HIS A 6 -9.36 1.46 -13.14
CA HIS A 6 -9.44 2.89 -13.40
C HIS A 6 -8.36 3.29 -14.40
N ASP A 7 -8.72 4.15 -15.33
CA ASP A 7 -7.79 4.77 -16.27
C ASP A 7 -7.05 5.91 -15.57
N HIS A 8 -5.72 5.88 -15.56
CA HIS A 8 -4.92 6.79 -14.75
C HIS A 8 -4.99 8.25 -15.21
N ASP A 9 -5.11 8.51 -16.53
CA ASP A 9 -5.10 9.88 -17.07
C ASP A 9 -6.50 10.49 -17.14
N SER A 10 -7.52 9.70 -17.46
CA SER A 10 -8.89 10.21 -17.61
C SER A 10 -9.71 10.17 -16.32
N GLU A 11 -9.18 9.53 -15.28
CA GLU A 11 -9.87 9.23 -14.00
C GLU A 11 -11.18 8.42 -14.17
N LEU A 12 -11.46 7.93 -15.38
CA LEU A 12 -12.64 7.14 -15.67
C LEU A 12 -12.47 5.70 -15.18
N THR A 13 -13.57 5.13 -14.67
CA THR A 13 -13.61 3.69 -14.41
C THR A 13 -13.77 2.95 -15.74
N ILE A 14 -12.76 2.17 -16.12
CA ILE A 14 -12.77 1.31 -17.32
C ILE A 14 -13.87 0.25 -17.18
N GLY A 15 -13.93 -0.39 -16.02
CA GLY A 15 -14.93 -1.42 -15.74
C GLY A 15 -14.77 -2.07 -14.38
N TYR A 16 -15.67 -3.01 -14.10
CA TYR A 16 -15.76 -3.73 -12.84
C TYR A 16 -15.60 -5.23 -13.03
N CYS A 17 -15.07 -5.92 -12.03
CA CYS A 17 -14.98 -7.38 -12.01
C CYS A 17 -15.26 -7.96 -10.61
N SER A 18 -15.58 -9.25 -10.58
CA SER A 18 -15.85 -9.97 -9.33
C SER A 18 -14.57 -10.41 -8.62
N GLU A 19 -13.52 -10.69 -9.38
CA GLU A 19 -12.22 -11.16 -8.88
C GLU A 19 -11.08 -10.69 -9.79
N ILE A 20 -9.91 -10.44 -9.20
CA ILE A 20 -8.64 -10.28 -9.92
C ILE A 20 -7.70 -11.43 -9.54
N VAL A 21 -7.27 -12.20 -10.54
CA VAL A 21 -6.19 -13.18 -10.39
C VAL A 21 -4.89 -12.55 -10.88
N GLY A 22 -3.79 -12.72 -10.13
CA GLY A 22 -2.45 -12.31 -10.57
C GLY A 22 -1.83 -11.14 -9.81
N LEU A 23 -2.51 -10.57 -8.81
CA LEU A 23 -1.97 -9.49 -7.97
C LEU A 23 -0.79 -9.89 -7.08
N SER A 24 -0.35 -11.16 -7.06
CA SER A 24 0.70 -11.65 -6.16
C SER A 24 2.14 -11.35 -6.60
N GLY A 25 2.32 -10.73 -7.78
CA GLY A 25 3.64 -10.46 -8.36
C GLY A 25 4.31 -11.72 -8.89
N LYS A 26 3.55 -12.68 -9.42
CA LYS A 26 4.12 -13.83 -10.13
C LYS A 26 4.65 -13.34 -11.48
N ILE A 27 5.96 -13.51 -11.69
CA ILE A 27 6.64 -13.20 -12.94
C ILE A 27 6.45 -14.37 -13.92
N TYR A 28 6.14 -14.01 -15.15
CA TYR A 28 6.13 -14.85 -16.34
C TYR A 28 7.22 -14.37 -17.29
N GLU A 29 7.63 -15.25 -18.20
CA GLU A 29 8.68 -15.00 -19.18
C GLU A 29 8.17 -15.45 -20.56
N ASP A 30 8.42 -14.64 -21.58
CA ASP A 30 8.41 -15.04 -22.99
C ASP A 30 9.79 -14.78 -23.61
N GLU A 31 9.95 -14.99 -24.93
CA GLU A 31 11.27 -15.03 -25.58
C GLU A 31 12.14 -13.80 -25.32
N ASP A 32 11.53 -12.62 -25.08
CA ASP A 32 12.25 -11.36 -24.92
C ASP A 32 11.92 -10.57 -23.64
N HIS A 33 10.88 -10.93 -22.88
CA HIS A 33 10.40 -10.09 -21.77
C HIS A 33 9.92 -10.85 -20.53
N LEU A 34 10.23 -10.29 -19.37
CA LEU A 34 9.56 -10.59 -18.11
C LEU A 34 8.27 -9.78 -18.01
N TYR A 35 7.20 -10.38 -17.49
CA TYR A 35 5.92 -9.70 -17.32
C TYR A 35 5.11 -10.26 -16.14
N HIS A 36 4.20 -9.44 -15.65
CA HIS A 36 3.07 -9.84 -14.83
C HIS A 36 1.81 -9.98 -15.67
N LYS A 37 0.86 -10.72 -15.13
CA LYS A 37 -0.41 -10.99 -15.79
C LYS A 37 -1.53 -10.88 -14.78
N ILE A 38 -2.52 -10.05 -15.08
CA ILE A 38 -3.77 -10.00 -14.31
C ILE A 38 -4.91 -10.54 -15.15
N GLN A 39 -5.85 -11.22 -14.50
CA GLN A 39 -7.09 -11.68 -15.10
C GLN A 39 -8.27 -11.13 -14.30
N CYS A 40 -9.10 -10.34 -14.95
CA CYS A 40 -10.31 -9.75 -14.42
C CYS A 40 -11.48 -10.70 -14.71
N LYS A 41 -12.03 -11.32 -13.67
CA LYS A 41 -13.13 -12.27 -13.80
C LYS A 41 -14.47 -11.57 -13.95
N GLN A 42 -15.30 -12.04 -14.87
CA GLN A 42 -16.64 -11.48 -15.10
C GLN A 42 -16.58 -9.95 -15.28
N PHE A 43 -15.68 -9.48 -16.14
CA PHE A 43 -15.43 -8.06 -16.32
C PHE A 43 -16.56 -7.39 -17.11
N VAL A 44 -16.94 -6.19 -16.69
CA VAL A 44 -17.98 -5.37 -17.32
C VAL A 44 -17.43 -3.97 -17.52
N PHE A 45 -17.36 -3.54 -18.78
CA PHE A 45 -16.98 -2.18 -19.14
C PHE A 45 -18.05 -1.16 -18.76
N CYS A 46 -17.62 0.00 -18.27
CA CYS A 46 -18.50 1.13 -18.02
C CYS A 46 -18.88 1.82 -19.34
N ASN A 47 -20.15 2.22 -19.47
CA ASN A 47 -20.63 2.89 -20.69
C ASN A 47 -19.93 4.24 -20.94
N GLU A 48 -19.69 5.01 -19.89
CA GLU A 48 -18.97 6.29 -19.99
C GLU A 48 -17.57 6.12 -20.59
N PHE A 49 -16.84 5.10 -20.15
CA PHE A 49 -15.53 4.76 -20.72
C PHE A 49 -15.63 4.31 -22.18
N LYS A 50 -16.64 3.50 -22.55
CA LYS A 50 -16.89 3.10 -23.94
C LYS A 50 -17.08 4.31 -24.85
N GLU A 51 -17.95 5.22 -24.45
CA GLU A 51 -18.25 6.46 -25.18
C GLU A 51 -17.01 7.35 -25.29
N TYR A 52 -16.23 7.47 -24.21
CA TYR A 52 -14.97 8.20 -24.18
C TYR A 52 -13.98 7.67 -25.24
N ILE A 53 -13.72 6.37 -25.27
CA ILE A 53 -12.78 5.74 -26.20
C ILE A 53 -13.26 5.84 -27.65
N VAL A 54 -14.55 5.62 -27.91
CA VAL A 54 -15.14 5.75 -29.26
C VAL A 54 -14.99 7.19 -29.79
N ARG A 55 -15.22 8.19 -28.93
CA ARG A 55 -15.08 9.61 -29.27
C ARG A 55 -13.63 10.01 -29.51
N LYS A 56 -12.71 9.59 -28.63
CA LYS A 56 -11.28 9.95 -28.71
C LYS A 56 -10.54 9.23 -29.83
N LYS A 57 -10.99 8.03 -30.22
CA LYS A 57 -10.36 7.18 -31.24
C LYS A 57 -8.88 6.90 -30.93
N GLN A 58 -8.58 6.66 -29.66
CA GLN A 58 -7.25 6.35 -29.14
C GLN A 58 -7.26 4.96 -28.48
N SER A 59 -6.07 4.43 -28.19
CA SER A 59 -5.93 3.26 -27.34
C SER A 59 -6.42 3.58 -25.92
N MET A 60 -6.84 2.54 -25.21
CA MET A 60 -6.98 2.60 -23.76
C MET A 60 -5.64 2.96 -23.12
N ASN A 61 -5.66 3.71 -22.02
CA ASN A 61 -4.45 4.03 -21.29
C ASN A 61 -3.75 2.74 -20.84
N ARG A 62 -2.42 2.76 -20.95
CA ARG A 62 -1.58 1.65 -20.51
C ARG A 62 -1.34 1.68 -19.01
N SER A 63 -1.36 2.85 -18.37
CA SER A 63 -1.35 2.97 -16.92
C SER A 63 -2.77 2.88 -16.39
N VAL A 64 -3.04 1.83 -15.60
CA VAL A 64 -4.35 1.62 -14.97
C VAL A 64 -4.18 1.30 -13.49
N ASP A 65 -5.17 1.70 -12.69
CA ASP A 65 -5.25 1.37 -11.27
C ASP A 65 -6.21 0.19 -11.06
N VAL A 66 -5.69 -0.92 -10.52
CA VAL A 66 -6.51 -2.05 -10.07
C VAL A 66 -7.01 -1.77 -8.67
N CYS A 67 -8.26 -1.32 -8.57
CA CYS A 67 -8.88 -0.89 -7.34
C CYS A 67 -9.62 -2.03 -6.63
N ILE A 68 -9.38 -2.16 -5.33
CA ILE A 68 -10.16 -2.97 -4.39
C ILE A 68 -11.26 -2.08 -3.86
N LEU A 69 -12.52 -2.53 -3.95
CA LEU A 69 -13.67 -1.75 -3.50
C LEU A 69 -14.09 -2.08 -2.05
N ASP A 70 -14.92 -1.26 -1.43
CA ASP A 70 -15.75 -1.65 -0.29
C ASP A 70 -17.12 -2.19 -0.77
N ASN A 71 -18.07 -2.37 0.15
CA ASN A 71 -19.45 -2.75 -0.20
C ASN A 71 -20.20 -1.64 -0.97
N ASP A 72 -19.88 -0.38 -0.69
CA ASP A 72 -20.48 0.82 -1.28
C ASP A 72 -19.83 1.22 -2.63
N LYS A 73 -18.88 0.41 -3.12
CA LYS A 73 -18.13 0.61 -4.37
C LYS A 73 -17.10 1.74 -4.33
N ASN A 74 -16.68 2.18 -3.15
CA ASN A 74 -15.56 3.09 -3.01
C ASN A 74 -14.23 2.34 -3.07
N PRO A 75 -13.21 2.85 -3.77
CA PRO A 75 -11.87 2.29 -3.73
C PRO A 75 -11.25 2.38 -2.33
N ILE A 76 -10.88 1.25 -1.74
CA ILE A 76 -10.19 1.16 -0.44
C ILE A 76 -8.71 0.80 -0.57
N GLY A 77 -8.25 0.44 -1.77
CA GLY A 77 -6.84 0.21 -2.09
C GLY A 77 -6.67 0.12 -3.60
N SER A 78 -5.52 0.53 -4.12
CA SER A 78 -5.21 0.48 -5.55
C SER A 78 -3.82 -0.09 -5.83
N TYR A 79 -3.68 -0.78 -6.96
CA TYR A 79 -2.40 -1.28 -7.44
C TYR A 79 -2.21 -0.83 -8.89
N THR A 80 -1.20 0.00 -9.13
CA THR A 80 -0.83 0.43 -10.48
C THR A 80 -0.39 -0.78 -11.31
N PHE A 81 -0.99 -0.92 -12.49
CA PHE A 81 -0.65 -1.91 -13.48
C PHE A 81 -0.37 -1.23 -14.82
N LEU A 82 0.82 -1.42 -15.37
CA LEU A 82 1.21 -0.90 -16.66
C LEU A 82 1.02 -1.98 -17.73
N ILE A 83 -0.04 -1.86 -18.52
CA ILE A 83 -0.37 -2.74 -19.64
C ILE A 83 0.65 -2.55 -20.76
N TYR A 84 1.12 -3.65 -21.37
CA TYR A 84 2.09 -3.58 -22.46
C TYR A 84 1.45 -3.36 -23.83
N ASP A 85 0.29 -3.96 -24.06
CA ASP A 85 -0.42 -3.86 -25.33
C ASP A 85 -1.14 -2.52 -25.49
N GLU A 86 -1.15 -1.99 -26.71
CA GLU A 86 -2.04 -0.88 -27.09
C GLU A 86 -3.38 -1.43 -27.56
N ILE A 87 -4.43 -1.25 -26.77
CA ILE A 87 -5.75 -1.82 -27.04
C ILE A 87 -6.68 -0.75 -27.61
N TYR A 88 -7.04 -0.88 -28.88
CA TYR A 88 -7.89 0.07 -29.61
C TYR A 88 -9.35 -0.41 -29.67
N TYR A 89 -10.08 -0.39 -28.55
CA TYR A 89 -11.49 -0.83 -28.49
C TYR A 89 -12.42 -0.07 -29.46
N HIS A 90 -12.09 1.17 -29.84
CA HIS A 90 -12.83 1.90 -30.87
C HIS A 90 -12.71 1.29 -32.29
N LYS A 91 -11.71 0.43 -32.54
CA LYS A 91 -11.51 -0.29 -33.82
C LYS A 91 -12.04 -1.71 -33.75
N ILE A 92 -11.75 -2.42 -32.66
CA ILE A 92 -12.07 -3.86 -32.52
C ILE A 92 -13.43 -4.12 -31.88
N GLY A 93 -14.10 -3.08 -31.37
CA GLY A 93 -15.34 -3.18 -30.61
C GLY A 93 -15.10 -3.56 -29.16
N PHE A 94 -16.12 -3.38 -28.32
CA PHE A 94 -16.11 -3.86 -26.95
C PHE A 94 -16.75 -5.25 -26.88
N PRO A 95 -16.27 -6.15 -26.01
CA PRO A 95 -16.96 -7.40 -25.75
C PRO A 95 -18.37 -7.13 -25.20
N GLU A 96 -19.38 -7.86 -25.70
CA GLU A 96 -20.79 -7.68 -25.33
C GLU A 96 -21.19 -8.42 -24.05
N ASP A 97 -20.48 -9.51 -23.71
CA ASP A 97 -20.79 -10.39 -22.56
C ASP A 97 -19.85 -10.21 -21.36
N LEU A 98 -20.32 -10.66 -20.19
CA LEU A 98 -19.49 -10.90 -19.00
C LEU A 98 -18.37 -11.88 -19.35
N LEU A 99 -17.15 -11.38 -19.45
CA LEU A 99 -16.01 -12.15 -19.91
C LEU A 99 -14.83 -12.02 -18.96
N ASP A 100 -14.02 -13.07 -18.94
CA ASP A 100 -12.72 -13.00 -18.30
C ASP A 100 -11.76 -12.27 -19.23
N ILE A 101 -11.30 -11.08 -18.83
CA ILE A 101 -10.31 -10.31 -19.58
C ILE A 101 -8.95 -10.49 -18.93
N GLN A 102 -7.91 -10.56 -19.75
CA GLN A 102 -6.54 -10.71 -19.29
C GLN A 102 -5.68 -9.57 -19.83
N PHE A 103 -4.84 -9.01 -18.97
CA PHE A 103 -3.83 -8.04 -19.35
C PHE A 103 -2.43 -8.57 -19.03
N LYS A 104 -1.50 -8.37 -19.97
CA LYS A 104 -0.06 -8.52 -19.75
C LYS A 104 0.53 -7.14 -19.46
N GLY A 105 1.45 -7.07 -18.52
CA GLY A 105 1.99 -5.80 -18.07
C GLY A 105 2.97 -5.93 -16.91
N SER A 106 3.20 -4.85 -16.19
CA SER A 106 3.96 -4.84 -14.93
C SER A 106 3.13 -4.28 -13.78
N LEU A 107 3.42 -4.76 -12.56
CA LEU A 107 2.81 -4.25 -11.33
C LEU A 107 3.87 -3.43 -10.62
N GLU A 108 3.55 -2.22 -10.19
CA GLU A 108 4.46 -1.42 -9.36
C GLU A 108 4.49 -1.90 -7.91
N SER A 109 3.41 -2.54 -7.47
CA SER A 109 3.34 -3.26 -6.20
C SER A 109 2.33 -4.39 -6.29
N PHE A 110 2.45 -5.37 -5.40
CA PHE A 110 1.62 -6.59 -5.43
C PHE A 110 1.01 -6.90 -4.07
N ALA A 111 -0.16 -7.53 -4.07
CA ALA A 111 -0.86 -8.03 -2.90
C ALA A 111 -0.60 -9.53 -2.72
N ASN A 112 0.00 -9.92 -1.59
CA ASN A 112 0.09 -11.35 -1.27
C ASN A 112 -1.25 -11.87 -0.72
N HIS A 113 -1.36 -13.18 -0.53
CA HIS A 113 -2.59 -13.81 0.00
C HIS A 113 -3.07 -13.17 1.30
N THR A 114 -2.16 -12.96 2.26
CA THR A 114 -2.49 -12.36 3.56
C THR A 114 -3.03 -10.94 3.44
N GLU A 115 -2.51 -10.14 2.50
CA GLU A 115 -3.00 -8.80 2.21
C GLU A 115 -4.39 -8.83 1.56
N ILE A 116 -4.63 -9.77 0.63
CA ILE A 116 -5.97 -9.99 0.05
C ILE A 116 -6.99 -10.40 1.13
N GLU A 117 -6.62 -11.25 2.08
CA GLU A 117 -7.49 -11.60 3.21
C GLU A 117 -7.82 -10.40 4.10
N ILE A 118 -6.85 -9.51 4.32
CA ILE A 118 -7.07 -8.25 5.04
C ILE A 118 -8.07 -7.37 4.27
N TRP A 119 -7.89 -7.21 2.96
CA TRP A 119 -8.81 -6.44 2.12
C TRP A 119 -10.24 -7.02 2.10
N ASN A 120 -10.36 -8.34 2.03
CA ASN A 120 -11.65 -9.02 2.07
C ASN A 120 -12.40 -8.74 3.39
N LYS A 121 -11.67 -8.66 4.51
CA LYS A 121 -12.24 -8.25 5.80
C LYS A 121 -12.60 -6.76 5.81
N TRP A 122 -11.67 -5.89 5.40
CA TRP A 122 -11.84 -4.44 5.47
C TRP A 122 -12.97 -3.91 4.59
N ARG A 123 -13.23 -4.56 3.45
CA ARG A 123 -14.37 -4.27 2.57
C ARG A 123 -15.71 -4.35 3.29
N ILE A 124 -15.83 -5.28 4.24
CA ILE A 124 -17.07 -5.56 4.98
C ILE A 124 -17.09 -4.79 6.30
N THR A 125 -15.98 -4.85 7.04
CA THR A 125 -15.84 -4.24 8.35
C THR A 125 -14.44 -3.65 8.46
N PRO A 126 -14.27 -2.35 8.16
CA PRO A 126 -12.99 -1.69 8.33
C PRO A 126 -12.61 -1.67 9.82
N PRO A 127 -11.32 -1.86 10.16
CA PRO A 127 -10.85 -1.74 11.54
C PRO A 127 -11.16 -0.37 12.14
N VAL A 128 -11.68 -0.40 13.37
CA VAL A 128 -12.11 0.77 14.13
C VAL A 128 -11.46 0.85 15.51
N HIS A 129 -10.69 -0.17 15.88
CA HIS A 129 -9.92 -0.18 17.12
C HIS A 129 -8.42 -0.17 16.83
N ILE A 130 -7.67 0.45 17.74
CA ILE A 130 -6.22 0.39 17.73
C ILE A 130 -5.75 -1.03 18.09
N ASN A 131 -4.55 -1.40 17.66
CA ASN A 131 -3.90 -2.69 17.93
C ASN A 131 -4.59 -3.93 17.33
N GLU A 132 -5.54 -3.80 16.40
CA GLU A 132 -6.13 -4.96 15.72
C GLU A 132 -5.07 -5.77 14.93
N TRP A 133 -4.00 -5.12 14.49
CA TRP A 133 -2.83 -5.77 13.87
C TRP A 133 -1.97 -6.58 14.85
N ALA A 134 -2.10 -6.36 16.16
CA ALA A 134 -1.19 -6.92 17.14
C ALA A 134 -1.28 -8.45 17.26
N ILE A 135 -2.45 -9.03 16.98
CA ILE A 135 -2.66 -10.49 17.00
C ILE A 135 -1.97 -11.21 15.84
N LEU A 136 -1.62 -10.48 14.77
CA LEU A 136 -0.98 -11.03 13.59
C LEU A 136 0.49 -11.37 13.86
N ASP A 137 1.00 -12.36 13.14
CA ASP A 137 2.43 -12.65 13.09
C ASP A 137 3.19 -11.60 12.24
N VAL A 138 4.52 -11.72 12.15
CA VAL A 138 5.33 -10.72 11.42
C VAL A 138 4.91 -10.58 9.94
N PRO A 139 4.71 -11.66 9.15
CA PRO A 139 4.14 -11.56 7.81
C PRO A 139 2.77 -10.87 7.77
N GLY A 140 1.86 -11.18 8.69
CA GLY A 140 0.56 -10.55 8.78
C GLY A 140 0.64 -9.05 9.11
N ARG A 141 1.51 -8.64 10.03
CA ARG A 141 1.77 -7.21 10.32
C ARG A 141 2.36 -6.46 9.13
N ARG A 142 3.21 -7.11 8.32
CA ARG A 142 3.69 -6.52 7.04
C ARG A 142 2.54 -6.32 6.06
N ALA A 143 1.68 -7.31 5.91
CA ALA A 143 0.51 -7.22 5.03
C ALA A 143 -0.45 -6.12 5.52
N TRP A 144 -0.67 -6.02 6.83
CA TRP A 144 -1.45 -4.94 7.44
C TRP A 144 -0.84 -3.57 7.17
N LEU A 145 0.45 -3.38 7.39
CA LEU A 145 1.13 -2.11 7.13
C LEU A 145 1.05 -1.71 5.65
N LYS A 146 1.15 -2.68 4.73
CA LYS A 146 0.94 -2.43 3.29
C LYS A 146 -0.49 -2.02 2.98
N ALA A 147 -1.48 -2.70 3.56
CA ALA A 147 -2.89 -2.34 3.40
C ALA A 147 -3.17 -0.94 3.96
N VAL A 148 -2.65 -0.61 5.15
CA VAL A 148 -2.71 0.73 5.75
C VAL A 148 -2.12 1.79 4.83
N LYS A 149 -0.89 1.58 4.33
CA LYS A 149 -0.24 2.50 3.38
C LYS A 149 -1.12 2.71 2.16
N ASN A 150 -1.52 1.63 1.51
CA ASN A 150 -2.28 1.68 0.26
C ASN A 150 -3.64 2.36 0.47
N TYR A 151 -4.38 1.99 1.52
CA TYR A 151 -5.64 2.63 1.89
C TYR A 151 -5.50 4.14 2.03
N ASN A 152 -4.50 4.62 2.78
CA ASN A 152 -4.32 6.05 3.02
C ASN A 152 -3.92 6.81 1.74
N LEU A 153 -3.15 6.18 0.85
CA LEU A 153 -2.81 6.77 -0.46
C LEU A 153 -4.03 6.80 -1.41
N THR A 154 -4.87 5.77 -1.39
CA THR A 154 -6.10 5.72 -2.22
C THR A 154 -7.14 6.75 -1.77
N GLN A 155 -7.27 7.00 -0.46
CA GLN A 155 -8.36 7.82 0.10
C GLN A 155 -8.18 9.35 -0.07
N GLN A 156 -7.26 9.83 -0.93
CA GLN A 156 -6.95 11.25 -1.19
C GLN A 156 -7.15 12.14 0.06
N GLY A 157 -6.41 11.85 1.14
CA GLY A 157 -6.75 12.40 2.45
C GLY A 157 -5.61 12.43 3.47
N CYS A 158 -4.36 12.41 3.00
CA CYS A 158 -3.18 12.53 3.87
C CYS A 158 -3.11 13.92 4.56
N ASN A 159 -3.76 14.93 3.96
CA ASN A 159 -3.84 16.32 4.46
C ASN A 159 -4.76 16.49 5.69
N ARG A 160 -4.73 15.55 6.62
CA ARG A 160 -5.26 15.79 7.96
C ARG A 160 -4.15 16.52 8.72
N ASN A 161 -4.27 17.83 8.91
CA ASN A 161 -3.43 18.50 9.90
C ASN A 161 -4.10 18.37 11.27
N ASN A 162 -3.60 17.47 12.10
CA ASN A 162 -3.92 17.44 13.52
C ASN A 162 -3.08 18.53 14.20
N GLU A 163 -3.73 19.51 14.81
CA GLU A 163 -3.09 20.54 15.65
C GLU A 163 -2.67 19.99 17.04
N LYS A 164 -2.60 18.66 17.19
CA LYS A 164 -2.26 18.03 18.48
C LYS A 164 -0.77 18.12 18.71
N GLU A 165 -0.39 18.63 19.86
CA GLU A 165 1.01 18.71 20.29
C GLU A 165 1.48 17.46 21.06
N ASN A 166 0.56 16.56 21.44
CA ASN A 166 0.83 15.39 22.27
C ASN A 166 0.19 14.13 21.69
N PHE A 167 1.00 13.12 21.45
CA PHE A 167 0.56 11.81 20.95
C PHE A 167 0.98 10.69 21.89
N PHE A 168 0.20 9.61 21.90
CA PHE A 168 0.42 8.45 22.76
C PHE A 168 0.65 7.22 21.89
N LEU A 169 1.84 6.64 21.98
CA LEU A 169 2.19 5.40 21.31
C LEU A 169 2.13 4.25 22.33
N ASP A 170 1.27 3.27 22.04
CA ASP A 170 1.22 2.02 22.79
C ASP A 170 2.33 1.08 22.32
N GLY A 171 3.43 1.02 23.10
CA GLY A 171 4.59 0.20 22.79
C GLY A 171 4.44 -1.29 23.11
N THR A 172 3.31 -1.71 23.69
CA THR A 172 3.10 -3.09 24.19
C THR A 172 3.39 -4.15 23.14
N TYR A 173 3.05 -3.87 21.88
CA TYR A 173 3.15 -4.83 20.76
C TYR A 173 4.26 -4.50 19.77
N VAL A 174 5.14 -3.54 20.09
CA VAL A 174 6.23 -3.09 19.22
C VAL A 174 7.42 -4.05 19.30
N THR A 175 7.28 -5.22 18.66
CA THR A 175 8.24 -6.34 18.75
C THR A 175 9.02 -6.61 17.45
N ASP A 176 8.73 -5.88 16.38
CA ASP A 176 9.36 -6.05 15.08
C ASP A 176 9.19 -4.80 14.20
N TYR A 177 9.88 -4.77 13.06
CA TYR A 177 9.86 -3.63 12.15
C TYR A 177 8.44 -3.14 11.78
N PRO A 178 7.53 -3.96 11.21
CA PRO A 178 6.20 -3.46 10.84
C PRO A 178 5.36 -3.04 12.05
N SER A 179 5.50 -3.69 13.21
CA SER A 179 4.74 -3.33 14.42
C SER A 179 4.99 -1.89 14.89
N PHE A 180 6.22 -1.37 14.74
CA PHE A 180 6.50 0.03 15.06
C PHE A 180 5.69 0.98 14.18
N PHE A 181 5.70 0.77 12.85
CA PHE A 181 5.00 1.65 11.91
C PHE A 181 3.48 1.54 12.06
N CYS A 182 2.95 0.36 12.39
CA CYS A 182 1.53 0.22 12.74
C CYS A 182 1.18 1.02 14.00
N ALA A 183 1.96 0.88 15.08
CA ALA A 183 1.73 1.60 16.33
C ALA A 183 1.87 3.12 16.16
N MET A 184 2.89 3.57 15.42
CA MET A 184 3.11 5.00 15.13
C MET A 184 1.98 5.58 14.28
N GLY A 185 1.56 4.88 13.22
CA GLY A 185 0.44 5.28 12.39
C GLY A 185 -0.85 5.44 13.20
N GLU A 186 -1.14 4.49 14.10
CA GLU A 186 -2.30 4.55 14.98
C GLU A 186 -2.22 5.64 16.05
N ALA A 187 -1.03 5.89 16.60
CA ALA A 187 -0.80 6.96 17.56
C ALA A 187 -1.12 8.34 16.96
N ILE A 188 -0.73 8.59 15.70
CA ILE A 188 -0.92 9.88 15.03
C ILE A 188 -2.32 10.01 14.42
N ASN A 189 -2.77 8.99 13.69
CA ASN A 189 -3.92 9.08 12.79
C ASN A 189 -5.11 8.20 13.20
N GLY A 190 -5.03 7.53 14.36
CA GLY A 190 -6.07 6.63 14.86
C GLY A 190 -6.08 5.27 14.17
N PRO A 191 -7.09 4.42 14.41
CA PRO A 191 -7.19 3.09 13.80
C PRO A 191 -6.96 3.10 12.28
N ARG A 192 -6.10 2.19 11.79
CA ARG A 192 -5.60 2.14 10.39
C ARG A 192 -4.82 3.38 9.92
N GLY A 193 -4.37 4.19 10.85
CA GLY A 193 -3.56 5.36 10.57
C GLY A 193 -2.23 4.98 9.94
N TYR A 194 -1.80 5.77 8.96
CA TYR A 194 -0.49 5.65 8.32
C TYR A 194 0.43 6.78 8.79
N PHE A 195 1.67 6.46 9.15
CA PHE A 195 2.71 7.45 9.43
C PHE A 195 4.10 6.85 9.13
N GLY A 196 4.30 6.54 7.84
CA GLY A 196 5.49 5.86 7.32
C GLY A 196 5.38 4.34 7.31
N PHE A 197 6.21 3.71 6.50
CA PHE A 197 6.41 2.25 6.43
C PHE A 197 7.89 1.84 6.40
N ASP A 198 8.79 2.84 6.39
CA ASP A 198 10.23 2.74 6.51
C ASP A 198 10.82 4.07 7.05
N LEU A 199 12.13 4.14 7.29
CA LEU A 199 12.77 5.35 7.81
C LEU A 199 12.62 6.58 6.89
N PRO A 200 12.85 6.49 5.56
CA PRO A 200 12.62 7.62 4.66
C PRO A 200 11.17 8.11 4.68
N SER A 201 10.18 7.22 4.63
CA SER A 201 8.77 7.60 4.65
C SER A 201 8.31 8.13 6.01
N LEU A 202 8.89 7.66 7.13
CA LEU A 202 8.68 8.28 8.44
C LEU A 202 9.20 9.73 8.45
N ASN A 203 10.41 9.93 7.95
CA ASN A 203 11.02 11.26 7.84
C ASN A 203 10.22 12.19 6.92
N ASP A 204 9.64 11.66 5.85
CA ASP A 204 8.73 12.38 4.96
C ASP A 204 7.41 12.73 5.65
N CYS A 205 6.81 11.78 6.37
CA CYS A 205 5.60 12.04 7.16
C CYS A 205 5.79 13.15 8.20
N LEU A 206 6.96 13.22 8.82
CA LEU A 206 7.32 14.27 9.78
C LEU A 206 7.47 15.67 9.13
N CYS A 207 7.62 15.77 7.81
CA CYS A 207 7.62 17.02 7.05
C CYS A 207 6.20 17.56 6.75
N GLY A 208 5.17 16.73 6.91
CA GLY A 208 3.77 17.15 6.78
C GLY A 208 3.01 16.49 5.65
N GLY A 209 1.71 16.75 5.62
CA GLY A 209 0.79 16.12 4.68
C GLY A 209 0.42 14.69 5.05
N PHE A 210 0.65 14.23 6.29
CA PHE A 210 0.33 12.86 6.73
C PHE A 210 -0.21 12.78 8.17
N GLY A 211 -0.91 13.79 8.68
CA GLY A 211 -1.44 13.78 10.05
C GLY A 211 -0.88 14.87 10.95
N THR A 212 0.45 14.96 11.05
CA THR A 212 1.12 15.97 11.90
C THR A 212 2.50 16.28 11.35
N THR A 213 3.00 17.48 11.64
CA THR A 213 4.39 17.88 11.41
C THR A 213 5.14 17.96 12.72
N GLY A 214 6.45 17.70 12.71
CA GLY A 214 7.31 18.07 13.85
C GLY A 214 7.39 19.60 14.03
N PRO A 215 7.61 20.11 15.26
CA PRO A 215 7.84 19.38 16.52
C PRO A 215 6.55 18.99 17.25
N PHE A 216 6.56 17.88 18.00
CA PHE A 216 5.49 17.47 18.93
C PHE A 216 6.06 16.56 20.03
N THR A 217 5.26 16.27 21.06
CA THR A 217 5.63 15.32 22.13
C THR A 217 5.00 13.94 21.87
N LEU A 218 5.83 12.90 21.90
CA LEU A 218 5.42 11.51 21.79
C LEU A 218 5.60 10.80 23.13
N THR A 219 4.50 10.52 23.83
CA THR A 219 4.53 9.66 25.03
C THR A 219 4.52 8.20 24.59
N TRP A 220 5.66 7.53 24.73
CA TRP A 220 5.85 6.13 24.32
C TRP A 220 5.77 5.21 25.53
N LYS A 221 4.62 4.55 25.69
CA LYS A 221 4.39 3.59 26.79
C LYS A 221 5.05 2.26 26.49
N ASN A 222 5.55 1.56 27.52
CA ASN A 222 6.20 0.26 27.38
C ASN A 222 7.41 0.30 26.43
N TYR A 223 8.16 1.40 26.48
CA TYR A 223 9.29 1.67 25.57
C TYR A 223 10.35 0.54 25.60
N GLY A 224 10.54 -0.08 26.77
CA GLY A 224 11.46 -1.20 26.96
C GLY A 224 11.20 -2.42 26.06
N VAL A 225 9.96 -2.61 25.57
CA VAL A 225 9.64 -3.66 24.59
C VAL A 225 10.38 -3.39 23.28
N ALA A 226 10.28 -2.17 22.75
CA ALA A 226 10.97 -1.80 21.53
C ALA A 226 12.49 -1.85 21.70
N GLN A 227 13.03 -1.43 22.86
CA GLN A 227 14.46 -1.56 23.15
C GLN A 227 14.94 -3.02 23.12
N LYS A 228 14.13 -3.94 23.60
CA LYS A 228 14.47 -5.37 23.63
C LYS A 228 14.41 -6.02 22.24
N TYR A 229 13.43 -5.65 21.42
CA TYR A 229 13.12 -6.39 20.18
C TYR A 229 13.55 -5.69 18.89
N LEU A 230 13.60 -4.36 18.86
CA LEU A 230 14.00 -3.58 17.67
C LEU A 230 15.52 -3.43 17.60
N ASP A 231 16.21 -4.57 17.56
CA ASP A 231 17.66 -4.65 17.47
C ASP A 231 18.15 -4.65 16.01
N LYS A 232 19.47 -4.77 15.82
CA LYS A 232 20.10 -4.86 14.50
C LYS A 232 19.65 -6.08 13.70
N HIS A 233 19.33 -7.19 14.36
CA HIS A 233 18.95 -8.44 13.71
C HIS A 233 17.52 -8.36 13.15
N SER A 234 16.58 -7.77 13.90
CA SER A 234 15.22 -7.48 13.45
C SER A 234 15.22 -6.59 12.20
N TRP A 235 16.10 -5.57 12.17
CA TRP A 235 16.24 -4.70 11.01
C TRP A 235 16.79 -5.45 9.80
N ARG A 236 17.81 -6.29 9.97
CA ARG A 236 18.33 -7.14 8.88
C ARG A 236 17.28 -8.08 8.32
N LYS A 237 16.37 -8.61 9.14
CA LYS A 237 15.22 -9.40 8.66
C LYS A 237 14.31 -8.56 7.76
N GLN A 238 14.06 -7.29 8.10
CA GLN A 238 13.32 -6.36 7.25
C GLN A 238 14.01 -6.14 5.91
N VAL A 239 15.31 -5.82 5.92
CA VAL A 239 16.10 -5.56 4.71
C VAL A 239 16.04 -6.77 3.78
N ASN A 240 16.28 -7.97 4.31
CA ASN A 240 16.21 -9.22 3.54
C ASN A 240 14.80 -9.49 2.98
N TYR A 241 13.75 -9.15 3.72
CA TYR A 241 12.38 -9.23 3.20
C TYR A 241 12.18 -8.26 2.02
N ARG A 242 12.63 -6.99 2.15
CA ARG A 242 12.48 -5.99 1.08
C ARG A 242 13.23 -6.40 -0.19
N ARG A 243 14.43 -6.98 -0.07
CA ARG A 243 15.16 -7.57 -1.23
C ARG A 243 14.33 -8.63 -1.95
N ARG A 244 13.75 -9.58 -1.22
CA ARG A 244 12.89 -10.62 -1.82
C ARG A 244 11.62 -10.05 -2.46
N PHE A 245 11.11 -8.94 -1.93
CA PHE A 245 9.99 -8.22 -2.52
C PHE A 245 10.38 -7.61 -3.86
N ILE A 246 11.53 -6.93 -3.94
CA ILE A 246 12.02 -6.27 -5.17
C ILE A 246 12.29 -7.29 -6.27
N ASN A 247 12.79 -8.48 -5.93
CA ASN A 247 12.99 -9.57 -6.90
C ASN A 247 11.69 -10.09 -7.55
N LYS A 248 10.51 -9.62 -7.12
CA LYS A 248 9.21 -9.91 -7.74
C LYS A 248 8.70 -8.76 -8.61
N LEU A 249 9.45 -7.68 -8.78
CA LEU A 249 9.14 -6.64 -9.74
C LEU A 249 9.78 -7.00 -11.07
N VAL A 250 9.08 -6.68 -12.17
CA VAL A 250 9.60 -6.89 -13.53
C VAL A 250 10.76 -5.93 -13.83
N TYR A 251 10.66 -4.70 -13.33
CA TYR A 251 11.70 -3.68 -13.44
C TYR A 251 12.18 -3.30 -12.05
N GLU A 252 13.49 -3.12 -11.90
CA GLU A 252 14.02 -2.55 -10.68
C GLU A 252 13.49 -1.12 -10.51
N PRO A 253 13.01 -0.74 -9.32
CA PRO A 253 12.56 0.62 -9.08
C PRO A 253 13.73 1.59 -9.24
N GLU A 254 13.52 2.68 -9.99
CA GLU A 254 14.54 3.71 -10.25
C GLU A 254 15.16 4.28 -8.97
N PHE A 255 14.39 4.29 -7.87
CA PHE A 255 14.82 4.75 -6.56
C PHE A 255 14.63 3.66 -5.51
N TYR A 256 15.71 2.91 -5.21
CA TYR A 256 15.77 2.01 -4.06
C TYR A 256 16.85 2.44 -3.06
N LEU A 257 16.41 3.06 -1.95
CA LEU A 257 17.28 3.34 -0.82
C LEU A 257 17.30 2.12 0.11
N GLU A 258 18.35 1.31 0.00
CA GLU A 258 18.55 0.20 0.92
C GLU A 258 18.99 0.68 2.31
N GLU A 259 18.22 0.30 3.32
CA GLU A 259 18.59 0.50 4.72
C GLU A 259 19.76 -0.41 5.12
N ARG A 260 20.82 0.17 5.70
CA ARG A 260 22.08 -0.56 5.98
C ARG A 260 22.04 -1.48 7.21
N ALA A 261 21.03 -1.34 8.08
CA ALA A 261 20.84 -2.14 9.30
C ALA A 261 22.17 -2.37 10.09
N ASN A 262 22.91 -1.29 10.33
CA ASN A 262 24.26 -1.33 10.89
C ASN A 262 24.31 -1.15 12.42
N ARG A 263 23.18 -0.76 13.03
CA ARG A 263 22.97 -0.52 14.47
C ARG A 263 21.57 -1.01 14.89
N PRO A 264 21.20 -0.96 16.19
CA PRO A 264 19.82 -1.23 16.62
C PRO A 264 18.79 -0.36 15.88
N LEU A 265 17.66 -0.96 15.50
CA LEU A 265 16.58 -0.26 14.80
C LEU A 265 15.98 0.83 15.68
N ILE A 266 15.83 0.58 16.98
CA ILE A 266 15.29 1.57 17.92
C ILE A 266 16.08 2.87 17.92
N GLU A 267 17.41 2.81 17.85
CA GLU A 267 18.28 4.00 17.79
C GLU A 267 18.00 4.81 16.51
N ALA A 268 17.87 4.13 15.36
CA ALA A 268 17.58 4.81 14.10
C ALA A 268 16.19 5.46 14.07
N LEU A 269 15.19 4.81 14.67
CA LEU A 269 13.83 5.35 14.78
C LEU A 269 13.80 6.59 15.69
N VAL A 270 14.41 6.50 16.87
CA VAL A 270 14.50 7.62 17.83
C VAL A 270 15.22 8.81 17.22
N GLU A 271 16.38 8.59 16.60
CA GLU A 271 17.11 9.69 15.97
C GLU A 271 16.32 10.34 14.82
N THR A 272 15.55 9.56 14.05
CA THR A 272 14.72 10.13 12.99
C THR A 272 13.61 11.02 13.55
N LEU A 273 12.99 10.61 14.66
CA LEU A 273 11.98 11.38 15.37
C LEU A 273 12.60 12.66 15.98
N GLU A 274 13.69 12.53 16.72
CA GLU A 274 14.37 13.65 17.39
C GLU A 274 14.96 14.65 16.40
N TYR A 275 15.50 14.19 15.26
CA TYR A 275 15.99 15.05 14.18
C TYR A 275 14.89 16.01 13.66
N ARG A 276 13.63 15.60 13.74
CA ARG A 276 12.45 16.41 13.37
C ARG A 276 11.81 17.14 14.55
N GLY A 277 12.50 17.21 15.69
CA GLY A 277 12.02 17.92 16.88
C GLY A 277 10.93 17.19 17.66
N VAL A 278 10.74 15.88 17.44
CA VAL A 278 9.83 15.08 18.27
C VAL A 278 10.48 14.83 19.63
N LYS A 279 9.82 15.27 20.70
CA LYS A 279 10.24 14.99 22.08
C LYS A 279 9.66 13.66 22.54
N ILE A 280 10.51 12.66 22.78
CA ILE A 280 10.06 11.35 23.28
C ILE A 280 10.02 11.38 24.81
N VAL A 281 8.87 11.03 25.38
CA VAL A 281 8.69 10.77 26.81
C VAL A 281 8.43 9.28 26.96
N SER A 282 9.45 8.53 27.38
CA SER A 282 9.37 7.08 27.53
C SER A 282 9.02 6.67 28.96
N GLY A 283 8.19 5.64 29.08
CA GLY A 283 7.82 4.98 30.34
C GLY A 283 7.62 3.49 30.18
#